data_AF-A0A7X7JZC3-F1
#
_entry.id   AF-A0A7X7JZC3-F1
#
_cell.length_a   1.000
_cell.length_b   1.000
_cell.length_c   1.000
_cell.angle_alpha   90.00
_cell.angle_beta   90.00
_cell.angle_gamma   90.00
#
_symmetry.space_group_name_H-M   'P 1'
#
loop_
_entity.id
_entity.type
_entity.pdbx_description
1 polymer ?
#
loop_
_entity_poly.entity_id
_entity_poly.type
_entity_poly.pdbx_seq_one_letter_code
_entity_poly.pdbx_strand_id
1 'polypeptide(L)'
;VVGAGGAARGVIYGLLEAGSERITVMNRSVDRAGRLVADLVRCRGDWAPRLSAAALTPEELVETTRDAALLVNATTVGMWPQLEGSIWPDDAPIPAHLVVFDLVYNPLETRLLQQARRAGATAIDGLGMLVRQGALAFDMWTALGIPIDEIDAVMRTACQQALGV
;
A
#
# COMPACT_ATOMS: atom_id res chain seq x y z
N VAL A 1 1.96 -7.13 2.32
CA VAL A 1 1.86 -6.23 1.13
C VAL A 1 1.29 -7.04 -0.02
N VAL A 2 0.18 -6.59 -0.61
CA VAL A 2 -0.47 -7.27 -1.74
C VAL A 2 -0.14 -6.54 -3.04
N GLY A 3 0.42 -7.26 -4.00
CA GLY A 3 0.99 -6.73 -5.25
C GLY A 3 2.50 -6.92 -5.32
N ALA A 4 3.02 -7.11 -6.54
CA ALA A 4 4.45 -7.29 -6.80
C ALA A 4 4.96 -6.34 -7.91
N GLY A 5 4.39 -5.13 -7.99
CA GLY A 5 4.76 -4.09 -8.95
C GLY A 5 5.71 -3.03 -8.37
N GLY A 6 5.91 -1.93 -9.11
CA GLY A 6 6.78 -0.82 -8.68
C GLY A 6 6.34 -0.16 -7.38
N ALA A 7 5.04 0.09 -7.20
CA ALA A 7 4.50 0.65 -5.96
C ALA A 7 4.77 -0.27 -4.75
N ALA A 8 4.56 -1.59 -4.91
CA ALA A 8 4.86 -2.56 -3.88
C ALA A 8 6.35 -2.55 -3.50
N ARG A 9 7.26 -2.42 -4.47
CA ARG A 9 8.70 -2.30 -4.21
C ARG A 9 9.01 -1.09 -3.33
N GLY A 10 8.44 0.07 -3.64
CA GLY A 10 8.62 1.30 -2.85
C GLY A 10 8.08 1.15 -1.42
N VAL A 11 6.88 0.58 -1.28
CA VAL A 11 6.27 0.30 0.03
C VAL A 11 7.16 -0.63 0.86
N ILE A 12 7.59 -1.76 0.29
CA ILE A 12 8.41 -2.74 1.03
C ILE A 12 9.74 -2.10 1.45
N TYR A 13 10.37 -1.34 0.57
CA TYR A 13 11.59 -0.60 0.90
C TYR A 13 11.35 0.35 2.09
N GLY A 14 10.31 1.18 2.03
CA GLY A 14 9.96 2.10 3.11
C GLY A 14 9.65 1.39 4.43
N LEU A 15 8.96 0.25 4.40
CA LEU A 15 8.65 -0.53 5.60
C LEU A 15 9.90 -1.15 6.23
N LEU A 16 10.85 -1.63 5.42
CA LEU A 16 12.11 -2.21 5.92
C LEU A 16 13.01 -1.13 6.54
N GLU A 17 13.11 0.03 5.91
CA GLU A 17 13.82 1.19 6.46
C GLU A 17 13.16 1.72 7.74
N ALA A 18 11.83 1.64 7.85
CA ALA A 18 11.09 1.95 9.07
C ALA A 18 11.21 0.87 10.17
N GLY A 19 11.96 -0.22 9.93
CA GLY A 19 12.26 -1.23 10.93
C GLY A 19 11.26 -2.39 11.00
N SER A 20 10.42 -2.59 9.98
CA SER A 20 9.51 -3.75 9.95
C SER A 20 10.29 -5.07 10.01
N GLU A 21 9.89 -5.94 10.93
CA GLU A 21 10.57 -7.21 11.20
C GLU A 21 10.15 -8.33 10.25
N ARG A 22 8.90 -8.30 9.77
CA ARG A 22 8.32 -9.34 8.89
C ARG A 22 7.39 -8.73 7.87
N ILE A 23 7.68 -8.97 6.59
CA ILE A 23 6.87 -8.54 5.45
C ILE A 23 6.63 -9.73 4.53
N THR A 24 5.36 -10.12 4.41
CA THR A 24 4.91 -11.07 3.38
C THR A 24 4.44 -10.30 2.14
N VAL A 25 5.03 -10.62 0.99
CA VAL A 25 4.63 -10.12 -0.33
C VAL A 25 3.71 -11.12 -0.98
N MET A 26 2.46 -10.74 -1.23
CA MET A 26 1.45 -11.62 -1.82
C MET A 26 1.10 -11.17 -3.22
N ASN A 27 1.00 -12.08 -4.17
CA ASN A 27 0.59 -11.76 -5.53
C ASN A 27 -0.10 -12.96 -6.21
N ARG A 28 -0.98 -12.69 -7.19
CA ARG A 28 -1.67 -13.74 -7.97
C ARG A 28 -0.69 -14.75 -8.60
N SER A 29 0.45 -14.25 -9.05
CA SER A 29 1.60 -15.08 -9.45
C SER A 29 2.64 -15.01 -8.34
N VAL A 30 2.82 -16.12 -7.63
CA VAL A 30 3.81 -16.25 -6.55
C VAL A 30 5.23 -16.01 -7.06
N ASP A 31 5.54 -16.42 -8.29
CA ASP A 31 6.85 -16.17 -8.92
C ASP A 31 7.18 -14.68 -9.01
N ARG A 32 6.20 -13.82 -9.29
CA ARG A 32 6.44 -12.36 -9.32
C ARG A 32 6.73 -11.80 -7.93
N ALA A 33 6.05 -12.28 -6.89
CA ALA A 33 6.36 -11.91 -5.51
C ALA A 33 7.77 -12.39 -5.11
N GLY A 34 8.10 -13.64 -5.45
CA GLY A 34 9.43 -14.21 -5.21
C GLY A 34 10.56 -13.44 -5.92
N ARG A 35 10.36 -13.02 -7.18
CA ARG A 35 11.31 -12.16 -7.91
C ARG A 35 11.50 -10.81 -7.23
N LEU A 36 10.40 -10.16 -6.79
CA LEU A 36 10.49 -8.88 -6.09
C LEU A 36 11.28 -9.02 -4.78
N VAL A 37 11.01 -10.05 -4.00
CA VAL A 37 11.75 -10.37 -2.78
C VAL A 37 13.24 -10.60 -3.09
N ALA A 38 13.54 -11.46 -4.08
CA ALA A 38 14.92 -11.75 -4.47
C ALA A 38 15.68 -10.50 -4.92
N ASP A 39 15.03 -9.59 -5.65
CA ASP A 39 15.65 -8.34 -6.06
C ASP A 39 15.97 -7.40 -4.89
N LEU A 40 15.05 -7.28 -3.92
CA LEU A 40 15.29 -6.48 -2.72
C LEU A 40 16.43 -7.06 -1.88
N VAL A 41 16.45 -8.38 -1.71
CA VAL A 41 17.52 -9.10 -1.00
C VAL A 41 18.87 -8.94 -1.71
N ARG A 42 18.90 -8.94 -3.04
CA ARG A 42 20.12 -8.70 -3.81
C ARG A 42 20.72 -7.31 -3.54
N CYS A 43 19.87 -6.30 -3.33
CA CYS A 43 20.29 -4.94 -3.00
C CYS A 43 20.70 -4.81 -1.52
N ARG A 44 20.01 -5.49 -0.60
CA ARG A 44 20.19 -5.41 0.85
C ARG A 44 20.02 -6.80 1.47
N GLY A 45 21.13 -7.54 1.53
CA GLY A 45 21.12 -8.95 1.96
C GLY A 45 20.64 -9.15 3.40
N ASP A 46 20.83 -8.14 4.26
CA ASP A 46 20.36 -8.12 5.64
C ASP A 46 18.83 -8.15 5.79
N TRP A 47 18.08 -7.87 4.72
CA TRP A 47 16.62 -7.93 4.70
C TRP A 47 16.06 -9.32 4.40
N ALA A 48 16.89 -10.27 3.96
CA ALA A 48 16.43 -11.61 3.60
C ALA A 48 15.59 -12.32 4.68
N PRO A 49 15.96 -12.28 5.98
CA PRO A 49 15.17 -12.94 7.03
C PRO A 49 13.78 -12.32 7.26
N ARG A 50 13.58 -11.08 6.79
CA ARG A 50 12.36 -10.29 7.03
C ARG A 50 11.36 -10.39 5.89
N LEU A 51 11.75 -10.99 4.78
CA LEU A 51 10.95 -11.01 3.54
C LEU A 51 10.53 -12.43 3.19
N SER A 52 9.24 -12.59 2.90
CA SER A 52 8.69 -13.81 2.34
C SER A 52 7.76 -13.50 1.17
N ALA A 53 7.54 -14.50 0.31
CA ALA A 53 6.61 -14.42 -0.80
C ALA A 53 5.53 -15.49 -0.64
N ALA A 54 4.28 -15.14 -0.92
CA ALA A 54 3.15 -16.07 -0.87
C ALA A 54 2.21 -15.85 -2.06
N ALA A 55 1.42 -16.88 -2.37
CA ALA A 55 0.35 -16.77 -3.35
C ALA A 55 -0.79 -15.93 -2.77
N LEU A 56 -1.43 -15.10 -3.60
CA LEU A 56 -2.65 -14.39 -3.21
C LEU A 56 -3.87 -15.29 -3.44
N THR A 57 -4.35 -15.94 -2.39
CA THR A 57 -5.69 -16.54 -2.32
C THR A 57 -6.48 -15.90 -1.17
N PRO A 58 -7.82 -15.97 -1.17
CA PRO A 58 -8.62 -15.48 -0.05
C PRO A 58 -8.20 -16.06 1.30
N GLU A 59 -7.98 -17.37 1.37
CA GLU A 59 -7.66 -18.10 2.59
C GLU A 59 -6.28 -17.71 3.11
N GLU A 60 -5.28 -17.70 2.21
CA GLU A 60 -3.90 -17.34 2.56
C GLU A 60 -3.80 -15.87 3.00
N LEU A 61 -4.59 -14.97 2.39
CA LEU A 61 -4.62 -13.57 2.78
C LEU A 61 -5.17 -13.40 4.20
N VAL A 62 -6.30 -14.03 4.51
CA VAL A 62 -6.91 -13.98 5.84
C VAL A 62 -5.98 -14.59 6.89
N GLU A 63 -5.36 -15.74 6.59
CA GLU A 63 -4.43 -16.40 7.49
C GLU A 63 -3.17 -15.54 7.74
N THR A 64 -2.54 -15.05 6.67
CA THR A 64 -1.32 -14.22 6.76
C THR A 64 -1.56 -12.92 7.52
N THR A 65 -2.76 -12.36 7.43
CA THR A 65 -3.10 -11.08 8.06
C THR A 65 -3.58 -11.19 9.51
N ARG A 66 -3.84 -12.42 10.02
CA ARG A 66 -4.32 -12.63 11.39
C ARG A 66 -3.40 -12.01 12.45
N ASP A 67 -2.08 -12.13 12.25
CA ASP A 67 -1.04 -11.60 13.14
C ASP A 67 -0.31 -10.39 12.54
N ALA A 68 -0.87 -9.76 11.50
CA ALA A 68 -0.27 -8.61 10.85
C ALA A 68 -0.78 -7.31 11.47
N ALA A 69 0.10 -6.33 11.65
CA ALA A 69 -0.31 -4.98 12.05
C ALA A 69 -0.78 -4.13 10.87
N LEU A 70 -0.32 -4.44 9.65
CA LEU A 70 -0.54 -3.63 8.45
C LEU A 70 -0.79 -4.51 7.21
N LEU A 71 -1.90 -4.25 6.54
CA LEU A 71 -2.20 -4.72 5.19
C LEU A 71 -2.10 -3.54 4.22
N VAL A 72 -1.20 -3.65 3.23
CA VAL A 72 -1.09 -2.66 2.14
C VAL A 72 -1.60 -3.25 0.83
N ASN A 73 -2.60 -2.63 0.20
CA ASN A 73 -2.99 -2.91 -1.18
C ASN A 73 -2.17 -2.04 -2.13
N ALA A 74 -1.17 -2.65 -2.78
CA ALA A 74 -0.38 -2.04 -3.84
C ALA A 74 -0.76 -2.57 -5.23
N THR A 75 -1.99 -3.06 -5.39
CA THR A 75 -2.58 -3.47 -6.66
C THR A 75 -3.49 -2.38 -7.22
N THR A 76 -4.11 -2.65 -8.37
CA THR A 76 -5.10 -1.78 -8.99
C THR A 76 -6.55 -2.21 -8.68
N VAL A 77 -6.75 -3.21 -7.81
CA VAL A 77 -8.09 -3.70 -7.45
C VAL A 77 -8.81 -2.63 -6.63
N GLY A 78 -10.05 -2.30 -7.03
CA GLY A 78 -10.86 -1.25 -6.41
C GLY A 78 -10.67 0.14 -7.02
N MET A 79 -9.78 0.30 -8.01
CA MET A 79 -9.54 1.56 -8.71
C MET A 79 -10.55 1.80 -9.84
N TRP A 80 -10.87 3.06 -10.11
CA TRP A 80 -11.68 3.46 -11.27
C TRP A 80 -11.09 2.91 -12.59
N PRO A 81 -11.92 2.37 -13.50
CA PRO A 81 -13.38 2.30 -13.44
C PRO A 81 -13.95 1.04 -12.77
N GLN A 82 -13.12 0.11 -12.29
CA GLN A 82 -13.55 -1.14 -11.64
C GLN A 82 -13.65 -1.01 -10.11
N LEU A 83 -14.69 -0.30 -9.66
CA LEU A 83 -14.88 0.08 -8.25
C LEU A 83 -15.29 -1.07 -7.32
N GLU A 84 -15.97 -2.07 -7.86
CA GLU A 84 -16.52 -3.19 -7.07
C GLU A 84 -15.46 -4.17 -6.58
N GLY A 85 -14.20 -4.02 -6.99
CA GLY A 85 -13.13 -4.93 -6.59
C GLY A 85 -12.68 -4.71 -5.14
N SER A 86 -12.43 -5.79 -4.42
CA SER A 86 -11.62 -5.80 -3.19
C SER A 86 -10.63 -6.95 -3.23
N ILE A 87 -9.46 -6.75 -2.63
CA ILE A 87 -8.51 -7.86 -2.39
C ILE A 87 -8.95 -8.73 -1.21
N TRP A 88 -9.84 -8.21 -0.36
CA TRP A 88 -10.31 -8.90 0.83
C TRP A 88 -11.62 -9.65 0.54
N PRO A 89 -11.76 -10.93 0.96
CA PRO A 89 -12.95 -11.72 0.70
C PRO A 89 -14.17 -11.21 1.48
N ASP A 90 -15.36 -11.36 0.90
CA ASP A 90 -16.61 -10.80 1.45
C ASP A 90 -17.14 -11.54 2.69
N ASP A 91 -16.82 -12.81 2.80
CA ASP A 91 -17.28 -13.72 3.84
C ASP A 91 -16.34 -13.79 5.06
N ALA A 92 -15.26 -13.01 5.06
CA ALA A 92 -14.33 -12.92 6.19
C ALA A 92 -14.31 -11.50 6.79
N PRO A 93 -14.44 -11.35 8.12
CA PRO A 93 -14.29 -10.05 8.77
C PRO A 93 -12.80 -9.64 8.76
N ILE A 94 -12.53 -8.37 8.43
CA ILE A 94 -11.20 -7.78 8.64
C ILE A 94 -10.93 -7.70 10.15
N PRO A 95 -9.75 -8.12 10.64
CA PRO A 95 -9.42 -7.96 12.06
C PRO A 95 -9.43 -6.48 12.48
N ALA A 96 -10.16 -6.14 13.54
CA ALA A 96 -10.31 -4.74 13.99
C ALA A 96 -8.98 -4.07 14.40
N HIS A 97 -7.96 -4.85 14.75
CA HIS A 97 -6.62 -4.34 15.08
C HIS A 97 -5.79 -3.97 13.84
N LEU A 98 -6.20 -4.40 12.65
CA LEU A 98 -5.43 -4.25 11.42
C LEU A 98 -5.47 -2.79 10.95
N VAL A 99 -4.33 -2.27 10.51
CA VAL A 99 -4.29 -1.07 9.67
C VAL A 99 -4.37 -1.52 8.22
N VAL A 100 -5.36 -1.01 7.49
CA VAL A 100 -5.54 -1.25 6.06
C VAL A 100 -5.17 0.02 5.32
N PHE A 101 -4.10 -0.05 4.53
CA PHE A 101 -3.63 1.04 3.70
C PHE A 101 -3.83 0.68 2.23
N ASP A 102 -4.71 1.39 1.54
CA ASP A 102 -4.96 1.19 0.12
C ASP A 102 -4.24 2.27 -0.69
N LEU A 103 -3.36 1.89 -1.61
CA LEU A 103 -2.66 2.87 -2.45
C LEU A 103 -3.55 3.44 -3.57
N VAL A 104 -4.72 2.85 -3.79
CA VAL A 104 -5.73 3.42 -4.69
C VAL A 104 -6.19 4.76 -4.13
N TYR A 105 -6.11 5.80 -4.96
CA TYR A 105 -6.54 7.17 -4.64
C TYR A 105 -7.73 7.65 -5.49
N ASN A 106 -8.21 6.83 -6.43
CA ASN A 106 -9.43 7.11 -7.18
C ASN A 106 -10.23 5.81 -7.35
N PRO A 107 -11.29 5.62 -6.55
CA PRO A 107 -11.85 6.54 -5.57
C PRO A 107 -11.01 6.59 -4.29
N LEU A 108 -11.22 7.60 -3.44
CA LEU A 108 -10.61 7.66 -2.10
C LEU A 108 -11.22 6.62 -1.14
N GLU A 109 -12.50 6.29 -1.34
CA GLU A 109 -13.21 5.31 -0.55
C GLU A 109 -13.41 4.01 -1.34
N THR A 110 -12.38 3.16 -1.38
CA THR A 110 -12.47 1.86 -2.06
C THR A 110 -13.33 0.86 -1.27
N ARG A 111 -13.79 -0.21 -1.94
CA ARG A 111 -14.52 -1.30 -1.27
C ARG A 111 -13.71 -1.94 -0.14
N LEU A 112 -12.39 -2.06 -0.29
CA LEU A 112 -11.49 -2.54 0.76
C LEU A 112 -11.52 -1.65 2.00
N LEU A 113 -11.43 -0.33 1.80
CA LEU A 113 -11.46 0.63 2.92
C LEU A 113 -12.84 0.66 3.59
N GLN A 114 -13.92 0.49 2.82
CA GLN A 114 -15.27 0.33 3.39
C GLN A 114 -15.39 -0.93 4.25
N GLN A 115 -14.86 -2.07 3.78
CA GLN A 115 -14.80 -3.31 4.56
C GLN A 115 -14.01 -3.10 5.86
N ALA A 116 -12.86 -2.41 5.79
CA ALA A 116 -12.02 -2.14 6.95
C ALA A 116 -12.75 -1.29 7.99
N ARG A 117 -13.35 -0.17 7.58
CA ARG A 117 -14.12 0.71 8.48
C ARG A 117 -15.31 -0.01 9.10
N ARG A 118 -16.06 -0.82 8.33
CA ARG A 118 -17.18 -1.62 8.85
C ARG A 118 -16.75 -2.62 9.92
N ALA A 119 -15.54 -3.15 9.82
CA ALA A 119 -14.97 -4.07 10.80
C ALA A 119 -14.29 -3.38 12.00
N GLY A 120 -14.28 -2.04 12.05
CA GLY A 120 -13.62 -1.27 13.10
C GLY A 120 -12.09 -1.17 12.94
N ALA A 121 -11.55 -1.60 11.80
CA ALA A 121 -10.14 -1.48 11.47
C ALA A 121 -9.78 -0.04 11.06
N THR A 122 -8.50 0.31 11.20
CA THR A 122 -8.01 1.62 10.72
C THR A 122 -7.87 1.56 9.20
N ALA A 123 -8.47 2.53 8.50
CA ALA A 123 -8.45 2.60 7.04
C ALA A 123 -7.73 3.88 6.57
N ILE A 124 -6.71 3.72 5.73
CA ILE A 124 -5.89 4.81 5.18
C ILE A 124 -5.99 4.75 3.64
N ASP A 125 -6.36 5.86 3.02
CA ASP A 125 -6.44 5.99 1.56
C ASP A 125 -5.09 6.39 0.91
N GLY A 126 -5.02 6.25 -0.42
CA GLY A 126 -3.79 6.44 -1.19
C GLY A 126 -3.40 7.89 -1.44
N LEU A 127 -4.26 8.87 -1.11
CA LEU A 127 -4.02 10.28 -1.46
C LEU A 127 -2.76 10.81 -0.78
N GLY A 128 -2.55 10.45 0.49
CA GLY A 128 -1.37 10.87 1.24
C GLY A 128 -0.07 10.47 0.55
N MET A 129 0.00 9.23 0.05
CA MET A 129 1.17 8.76 -0.69
C MET A 129 1.34 9.49 -2.02
N LEU A 130 0.26 9.67 -2.80
CA LEU A 130 0.28 10.37 -4.08
C LEU A 130 0.80 11.80 -3.94
N VAL A 131 0.30 12.53 -2.95
CA VAL A 131 0.69 13.91 -2.67
C VAL A 131 2.14 13.97 -2.20
N ARG A 132 2.52 13.17 -1.21
CA ARG A 132 3.85 13.25 -0.61
C ARG A 132 4.95 12.90 -1.61
N GLN A 133 4.74 11.91 -2.47
CA GLN A 133 5.72 11.60 -3.52
C GLN A 133 5.85 12.74 -4.54
N GLY A 134 4.75 13.42 -4.87
CA GLY A 134 4.74 14.55 -5.80
C GLY A 134 5.47 15.75 -5.21
N ALA A 135 5.24 16.02 -3.92
CA ALA A 135 5.91 17.10 -3.20
C ALA A 135 7.42 16.87 -3.15
N LEU A 136 7.86 15.65 -2.85
CA LEU A 136 9.28 15.29 -2.85
C LEU A 136 9.91 15.43 -4.24
N ALA A 137 9.23 14.97 -5.29
CA ALA A 137 9.72 15.12 -6.66
C ALA A 137 9.84 16.61 -7.07
N PHE A 138 8.85 17.43 -6.72
CA PHE A 138 8.88 18.86 -6.99
C PHE A 138 10.03 19.57 -6.25
N ASP A 139 10.23 19.27 -4.97
CA ASP A 139 11.35 19.80 -4.20
C ASP A 139 12.70 19.43 -4.84
N MET A 140 12.88 18.16 -5.20
CA MET A 140 14.08 17.67 -5.86
C MET A 140 14.36 18.33 -7.22
N TRP A 141 13.34 18.58 -8.02
CA TRP A 141 13.52 19.17 -9.35
C TRP A 141 13.75 20.68 -9.32
N THR A 142 13.10 21.37 -8.38
CA THR A 142 13.08 22.83 -8.38
C THR A 142 14.14 23.42 -7.45
N ALA A 143 14.53 22.70 -6.39
CA ALA A 143 15.50 23.13 -5.38
C ALA A 143 15.21 24.54 -4.83
N LEU A 144 13.94 24.95 -4.80
CA LEU A 144 13.52 26.30 -4.39
C LEU A 144 13.64 26.54 -2.88
N GLY A 145 13.90 25.49 -2.10
CA GLY A 145 14.02 25.59 -0.64
C GLY A 145 12.69 25.87 0.06
N ILE A 146 11.57 25.54 -0.57
CA ILE A 146 10.24 25.65 0.02
C ILE A 146 10.06 24.47 1.00
N PRO A 147 9.59 24.70 2.24
CA PRO A 147 9.34 23.61 3.17
C PRO A 147 8.39 22.56 2.58
N ILE A 148 8.75 21.28 2.71
CA ILE A 148 8.03 20.18 2.06
C ILE A 148 6.55 20.12 2.43
N ASP A 149 6.20 20.51 3.66
CA ASP A 149 4.82 20.50 4.14
C ASP A 149 3.98 21.61 3.49
N GLU A 150 4.59 22.72 3.05
CA GLU A 150 3.90 23.75 2.26
C GLU A 150 3.60 23.23 0.84
N ILE A 151 4.55 22.52 0.23
CA ILE A 151 4.35 21.88 -1.08
C ILE A 151 3.26 20.81 -0.98
N ASP A 152 3.30 19.96 0.05
CA ASP A 152 2.30 18.92 0.31
C ASP A 152 0.89 19.53 0.44
N ALA A 153 0.74 20.61 1.20
CA ALA A 153 -0.56 21.27 1.39
C ALA A 153 -1.16 21.81 0.09
N VAL A 154 -0.34 22.45 -0.75
CA VAL A 154 -0.78 22.97 -2.06
C VAL A 154 -1.15 21.82 -3.00
N MET A 155 -0.30 20.80 -3.09
CA MET A 155 -0.57 19.63 -3.93
C MET A 155 -1.79 18.84 -3.48
N ARG A 156 -1.99 18.69 -2.17
CA ARG A 156 -3.16 18.04 -1.60
C ARG A 156 -4.44 18.73 -2.02
N THR A 157 -4.47 20.06 -1.89
CA THR A 157 -5.61 20.87 -2.31
C THR A 157 -5.92 20.67 -3.80
N ALA A 158 -4.89 20.70 -4.65
CA ALA A 158 -5.05 20.47 -6.09
C ALA A 158 -5.56 19.06 -6.43
N CYS A 159 -5.04 18.02 -5.76
CA CYS A 159 -5.50 16.64 -5.95
C CYS A 159 -6.95 16.45 -5.49
N GLN A 160 -7.33 17.03 -4.34
CA GLN A 160 -8.70 16.97 -3.82
C GLN A 160 -9.69 17.62 -4.79
N GLN A 161 -9.36 18.82 -5.29
CA GLN A 161 -10.15 19.49 -6.32
C GLN A 161 -10.31 18.66 -7.59
N ALA A 162 -9.22 18.03 -8.07
CA ALA A 162 -9.26 17.18 -9.26
C ALA A 162 -10.08 15.89 -9.06
N LEU A 163 -10.13 15.37 -7.82
CA LEU A 163 -10.92 14.20 -7.44
C LEU A 163 -12.36 14.54 -7.06
N GLY A 164 -12.69 15.83 -6.89
CA GLY A 164 -14.01 16.30 -6.51
C GLY A 164 -14.36 16.04 -5.03
N VAL A 165 -13.37 16.07 -4.14
CA VAL A 165 -13.51 15.87 -2.69
C VAL A 165 -13.05 17.06 -1.85
#